data_AF-A0A318CS50-F1
#
_entry.id   AF-A0A318CS50-F1
#
_cell.length_a   1.000
_cell.length_b   1.000
_cell.length_c   1.000
_cell.angle_alpha   90.00
_cell.angle_beta   90.00
_cell.angle_gamma   90.00
#
_symmetry.space_group_name_H-M   'P 1'
#
loop_
_entity.id
_entity.type
_entity.pdbx_description
1 polymer ?
#
loop_
_entity_poly.entity_id
_entity_poly.type
_entity_poly.pdbx_seq_one_letter_code
_entity_poly.pdbx_strand_id
1 'polypeptide(L)'
;MPVCDSKCEPFTFDSLVDQFRSVIEEFPDKRTGNNTRYTIEDAALGAFSIFFTQNPSFLAFQDAMQKAKGKSNAQTLFTMNQIPSDNHIRDLMDVVHPSYVFPMFSYIFDGLNALGYLEEFRSINNNLLIALDGTQYFSSQNICCENCSQKKHRNGTVTYSHTVVTPVIVAPGNNKVIALQPEFITPQDGHKKQDCENTAAKRWFVEYGPQYKDLGVTILGDDLYCHQPICESILTEGFDGILHSPVYTFPKKACIIELNVDVETGN
;
A
#
# COMPACT_ATOMS: atom_id res chain seq x y z
N MET A 1 -27.96 18.57 20.25
CA MET A 1 -27.38 17.60 19.29
C MET A 1 -26.98 16.37 20.08
N PRO A 2 -27.42 15.17 19.71
CA PRO A 2 -27.03 13.98 20.45
C PRO A 2 -25.56 13.71 20.14
N VAL A 3 -24.75 13.72 21.19
CA VAL A 3 -23.38 13.20 21.17
C VAL A 3 -23.53 11.69 21.09
N CYS A 4 -23.13 11.08 19.97
CA CYS A 4 -22.95 9.64 19.93
C CYS A 4 -21.73 9.33 20.80
N ASP A 5 -21.97 8.94 22.05
CA ASP A 5 -21.01 8.25 22.92
C ASP A 5 -20.77 6.82 22.41
N SER A 6 -20.38 6.66 21.14
CA SER A 6 -19.73 5.42 20.70
C SER A 6 -18.32 5.48 21.24
N LYS A 7 -18.06 4.79 22.37
CA LYS A 7 -16.70 4.51 22.82
C LYS A 7 -15.94 3.95 21.63
N CYS A 8 -14.99 4.71 21.07
CA CYS A 8 -14.05 4.16 20.11
C CYS A 8 -13.33 3.02 20.82
N GLU A 9 -13.50 1.79 20.31
CA GLU A 9 -12.71 0.65 20.75
C GLU A 9 -11.22 1.05 20.68
N PRO A 10 -10.42 0.78 21.74
CA PRO A 10 -9.02 1.15 21.72
C PRO A 10 -8.31 0.41 20.58
N PHE A 11 -7.54 1.14 19.79
CA PHE A 11 -6.70 0.53 18.75
C PHE A 11 -5.64 -0.36 19.41
N THR A 12 -5.78 -1.66 19.24
CA THR A 12 -4.94 -2.70 19.83
C THR A 12 -4.57 -3.73 18.77
N PHE A 13 -3.64 -4.62 19.11
CA PHE A 13 -3.33 -5.73 18.22
C PHE A 13 -4.56 -6.63 17.97
N ASP A 14 -5.36 -6.88 19.01
CA ASP A 14 -6.56 -7.71 18.90
C ASP A 14 -7.60 -7.04 17.99
N SER A 15 -7.85 -5.73 18.17
CA SER A 15 -8.78 -5.00 17.29
C SER A 15 -8.30 -4.95 15.83
N LEU A 16 -6.98 -4.92 15.60
CA LEU A 16 -6.40 -5.03 14.26
C LEU A 16 -6.65 -6.40 13.63
N VAL A 17 -6.48 -7.47 14.39
CA VAL A 17 -6.77 -8.84 13.93
C VAL A 17 -8.25 -9.00 13.62
N ASP A 18 -9.14 -8.48 14.47
CA ASP A 18 -10.58 -8.54 14.26
C ASP A 18 -11.00 -7.75 13.02
N GLN A 19 -10.50 -6.53 12.83
CA GLN A 19 -10.75 -5.75 11.63
C GLN A 19 -10.25 -6.48 10.37
N PHE A 20 -9.07 -7.10 10.44
CA PHE A 20 -8.54 -7.88 9.32
C PHE A 20 -9.46 -9.06 8.97
N ARG A 21 -9.98 -9.77 9.98
CA ARG A 21 -10.96 -10.84 9.79
C ARG A 21 -12.24 -10.34 9.12
N SER A 22 -12.80 -9.24 9.59
CA SER A 22 -13.99 -8.64 8.95
C SER A 22 -13.75 -8.23 7.50
N VAL A 23 -12.53 -7.77 7.17
CA VAL A 23 -12.18 -7.43 5.77
C VAL A 23 -12.13 -8.66 4.87
N ILE A 24 -11.54 -9.76 5.34
CA ILE A 24 -11.41 -10.98 4.51
C ILE A 24 -12.71 -11.80 4.43
N GLU A 25 -13.64 -11.62 5.36
CA GLU A 25 -15.00 -12.18 5.31
C GLU A 25 -15.77 -11.67 4.08
N GLU A 26 -15.51 -10.43 3.66
CA GLU A 26 -16.15 -9.80 2.50
C GLU A 26 -15.50 -10.16 1.15
N PHE A 27 -14.50 -11.06 1.14
CA PHE A 27 -13.85 -11.45 -0.11
C PHE A 27 -14.82 -12.19 -1.05
N PRO A 28 -14.77 -11.91 -2.36
CA PRO A 28 -15.60 -12.61 -3.32
C PRO A 28 -15.21 -14.10 -3.36
N ASP A 29 -16.21 -14.97 -3.21
CA ASP A 29 -16.05 -16.41 -3.35
C ASP A 29 -16.69 -16.90 -4.65
N LYS A 30 -15.84 -17.33 -5.60
CA LYS A 30 -16.28 -17.87 -6.90
C LYS A 30 -16.91 -19.26 -6.80
N ARG A 31 -16.74 -19.96 -5.68
CA ARG A 31 -17.24 -21.33 -5.51
C ARG A 31 -18.76 -21.33 -5.36
N THR A 32 -19.38 -22.38 -5.87
CA THR A 32 -20.81 -22.62 -5.73
C THR A 32 -21.05 -24.03 -5.17
N GLY A 33 -22.13 -24.20 -4.40
CA GLY A 33 -22.49 -25.49 -3.80
C GLY A 33 -21.60 -25.91 -2.61
N ASN A 34 -21.42 -27.21 -2.42
CA ASN A 34 -20.82 -27.79 -1.20
C ASN A 34 -19.27 -27.85 -1.20
N ASN A 35 -18.60 -27.21 -2.16
CA ASN A 35 -17.13 -27.19 -2.25
C ASN A 35 -16.48 -26.18 -1.28
N THR A 36 -17.04 -26.04 -0.07
CA THR A 36 -16.70 -25.02 0.95
C THR A 36 -15.97 -25.62 2.14
N ARG A 37 -15.22 -26.70 1.94
CA ARG A 37 -14.46 -27.36 3.02
C ARG A 37 -13.53 -26.39 3.77
N TYR A 38 -13.01 -25.39 3.06
CA TYR A 38 -12.25 -24.26 3.61
C TYR A 38 -13.05 -22.99 3.37
N THR A 39 -13.18 -22.13 4.38
CA THR A 39 -13.85 -20.83 4.19
C THR A 39 -12.96 -19.89 3.37
N ILE A 40 -13.51 -18.78 2.87
CA ILE A 40 -12.71 -17.81 2.09
C ILE A 40 -11.68 -17.10 2.97
N GLU A 41 -12.05 -16.89 4.23
CA GLU A 41 -11.24 -16.35 5.32
C GLU A 41 -10.04 -17.25 5.62
N ASP A 42 -10.23 -18.57 5.75
CA ASP A 42 -9.14 -19.53 5.94
C ASP A 42 -8.17 -19.50 4.75
N ALA A 43 -8.67 -19.35 3.52
CA ALA A 43 -7.84 -19.21 2.33
C ALA A 43 -7.06 -17.89 2.32
N ALA A 44 -7.71 -16.78 2.68
CA ALA A 44 -7.09 -15.46 2.76
C ALA A 44 -6.03 -15.38 3.87
N LEU A 45 -6.31 -15.95 5.05
CA LEU A 45 -5.34 -16.10 6.14
C LEU A 45 -4.16 -16.99 5.73
N GLY A 46 -4.44 -18.07 4.99
CA GLY A 46 -3.42 -18.90 4.35
C GLY A 46 -2.51 -18.09 3.43
N ALA A 47 -3.08 -17.25 2.55
CA ALA A 47 -2.29 -16.37 1.68
C ALA A 47 -1.47 -15.35 2.49
N PHE A 48 -2.08 -14.69 3.47
CA PHE A 48 -1.43 -13.67 4.29
C PHE A 48 -0.29 -14.24 5.15
N SER A 49 -0.47 -15.44 5.66
CA SER A 49 0.51 -16.08 6.52
C SER A 49 1.84 -16.41 5.82
N ILE A 50 1.87 -16.53 4.48
CA ILE A 50 3.09 -16.75 3.69
C ILE A 50 4.12 -15.65 3.97
N PHE A 51 3.68 -14.40 4.17
CA PHE A 51 4.55 -13.27 4.49
C PHE A 51 5.26 -13.40 5.85
N PHE A 52 4.79 -14.28 6.73
CA PHE A 52 5.36 -14.55 8.04
C PHE A 52 6.14 -15.87 8.11
N THR A 53 6.27 -16.58 6.99
CA THR A 53 6.99 -17.86 6.93
C THR A 53 8.29 -17.74 6.14
N GLN A 54 9.40 -18.21 6.73
CA GLN A 54 10.71 -18.29 6.05
C GLN A 54 10.90 -19.56 5.21
N ASN A 55 9.81 -20.25 4.87
CA ASN A 55 9.87 -21.54 4.20
C ASN A 55 9.16 -21.47 2.84
N PRO A 56 9.67 -22.17 1.81
CA PRO A 56 9.15 -22.10 0.44
C PRO A 56 7.75 -22.70 0.27
N SER A 57 7.17 -23.28 1.32
CA SER A 57 5.79 -23.74 1.38
C SER A 57 5.21 -23.44 2.76
N PHE A 58 4.03 -22.80 2.77
CA PHE A 58 3.28 -22.53 3.98
C PHE A 58 2.91 -23.82 4.71
N LEU A 59 2.37 -24.80 3.98
CA LEU A 59 2.00 -26.11 4.53
C LEU A 59 3.21 -26.81 5.16
N ALA A 60 4.35 -26.84 4.48
CA ALA A 60 5.56 -27.47 5.00
C ALA A 60 6.07 -26.79 6.30
N PHE A 61 5.95 -25.47 6.39
CA PHE A 61 6.31 -24.73 7.60
C PHE A 61 5.37 -25.05 8.77
N GLN A 62 4.05 -25.05 8.53
CA GLN A 62 3.08 -25.35 9.58
C GLN A 62 3.17 -26.80 10.03
N ASP A 63 3.37 -27.76 9.11
CA ASP A 63 3.61 -29.17 9.44
C ASP A 63 4.88 -29.36 10.26
N ALA A 64 5.97 -28.68 9.90
CA ALA A 64 7.22 -28.73 10.64
C ALA A 64 7.06 -28.15 12.06
N MET A 65 6.39 -27.00 12.20
CA MET A 65 6.08 -26.41 13.50
C MET A 65 5.17 -27.30 14.35
N GLN A 66 4.12 -27.87 13.76
CA GLN A 66 3.22 -28.79 14.43
C GLN A 66 3.98 -30.03 14.95
N LYS A 67 4.84 -30.61 14.11
CA LYS A 67 5.67 -31.76 14.48
C LYS A 67 6.73 -31.42 15.54
N ALA A 68 7.29 -30.21 15.50
CA ALA A 68 8.37 -29.81 16.41
C ALA A 68 7.87 -29.26 17.77
N LYS A 69 6.73 -28.56 17.79
CA LYS A 69 6.25 -27.78 18.96
C LYS A 69 4.83 -28.15 19.40
N GLY A 70 4.14 -29.04 18.69
CA GLY A 70 2.75 -29.43 18.99
C GLY A 70 1.68 -28.36 18.70
N LYS A 71 2.10 -27.17 18.24
CA LYS A 71 1.26 -26.05 17.82
C LYS A 71 1.91 -25.35 16.63
N SER A 72 1.09 -24.77 15.75
CA SER A 72 1.55 -24.06 14.56
C SER A 72 1.10 -22.59 14.58
N ASN A 73 1.80 -21.70 13.87
CA ASN A 73 1.39 -20.29 13.76
C ASN A 73 0.02 -20.16 13.09
N ALA A 74 -0.32 -21.10 12.19
CA ALA A 74 -1.65 -21.19 11.61
C ALA A 74 -2.73 -21.40 12.68
N GLN A 75 -2.47 -22.21 13.71
CA GLN A 75 -3.41 -22.45 14.80
C GLN A 75 -3.44 -21.33 15.84
N THR A 76 -2.31 -20.67 16.12
CA THR A 76 -2.22 -19.69 17.23
C THR A 76 -2.37 -18.24 16.81
N LEU A 77 -1.81 -17.82 15.67
CA LEU A 77 -1.89 -16.43 15.17
C LEU A 77 -3.05 -16.24 14.20
N PHE A 78 -3.39 -17.28 13.44
CA PHE A 78 -4.40 -17.19 12.38
C PHE A 78 -5.65 -18.04 12.64
N THR A 79 -5.70 -18.82 13.72
CA THR A 79 -6.85 -19.65 14.14
C THR A 79 -7.41 -20.54 13.00
N MET A 80 -6.56 -21.00 12.08
CA MET A 80 -6.96 -21.83 10.95
C MET A 80 -7.16 -23.29 11.38
N ASN A 81 -8.31 -23.88 11.04
CA ASN A 81 -8.67 -25.25 11.44
C ASN A 81 -8.14 -26.33 10.47
N GLN A 82 -8.00 -26.03 9.17
CA GLN A 82 -7.36 -26.90 8.16
C GLN A 82 -6.65 -26.05 7.09
N ILE A 83 -5.49 -26.48 6.59
CA ILE A 83 -4.64 -25.69 5.67
C ILE A 83 -4.92 -26.09 4.20
N PRO A 84 -5.44 -25.18 3.36
CA PRO A 84 -5.55 -25.42 1.92
C PRO A 84 -4.17 -25.45 1.23
N SER A 85 -4.06 -26.14 0.08
CA SER A 85 -2.82 -26.15 -0.70
C SER A 85 -2.58 -24.81 -1.40
N ASP A 86 -1.32 -24.47 -1.68
CA ASP A 86 -0.92 -23.21 -2.33
C ASP A 86 -1.68 -22.96 -3.64
N ASN A 87 -1.91 -24.00 -4.45
CA ASN A 87 -2.66 -23.88 -5.71
C ASN A 87 -4.14 -23.57 -5.47
N HIS A 88 -4.74 -24.15 -4.42
CA HIS A 88 -6.13 -23.87 -4.08
C HIS A 88 -6.29 -22.46 -3.51
N ILE A 89 -5.33 -21.99 -2.70
CA ILE A 89 -5.30 -20.61 -2.20
C ILE A 89 -5.23 -19.64 -3.37
N ARG A 90 -4.29 -19.82 -4.31
CA ARG A 90 -4.17 -18.94 -5.50
C ARG A 90 -5.46 -18.90 -6.30
N ASP A 91 -6.03 -20.06 -6.62
CA ASP A 91 -7.28 -20.14 -7.37
C ASP A 91 -8.43 -19.34 -6.70
N LEU A 92 -8.55 -19.40 -5.37
CA LEU A 92 -9.56 -18.62 -4.64
C LEU A 92 -9.23 -17.13 -4.60
N MET A 93 -7.95 -16.76 -4.48
CA MET A 93 -7.53 -15.37 -4.42
C MET A 93 -7.53 -14.66 -5.79
N ASP A 94 -7.52 -15.40 -6.90
CA ASP A 94 -7.48 -14.84 -8.26
C ASP A 94 -8.66 -13.89 -8.58
N VAL A 95 -9.80 -14.05 -7.90
CA VAL A 95 -10.98 -13.19 -8.09
C VAL A 95 -11.06 -12.03 -7.09
N VAL A 96 -10.16 -11.99 -6.10
CA VAL A 96 -10.15 -10.96 -5.07
C VAL A 96 -9.36 -9.76 -5.56
N HIS A 97 -10.04 -8.64 -5.79
CA HIS A 97 -9.37 -7.40 -6.18
C HIS A 97 -8.55 -6.84 -4.99
N PRO A 98 -7.35 -6.28 -5.19
CA PRO A 98 -6.53 -5.74 -4.09
C PRO A 98 -7.23 -4.67 -3.25
N SER A 99 -8.18 -3.93 -3.84
CA SER A 99 -8.92 -2.89 -3.11
C SER A 99 -9.71 -3.42 -1.90
N TYR A 100 -10.03 -4.72 -1.86
CA TYR A 100 -10.70 -5.32 -0.69
C TYR A 100 -9.86 -5.18 0.58
N VAL A 101 -8.53 -5.18 0.50
CA VAL A 101 -7.65 -5.02 1.68
C VAL A 101 -7.27 -3.58 2.00
N PHE A 102 -7.58 -2.63 1.12
CA PHE A 102 -7.22 -1.22 1.31
C PHE A 102 -7.82 -0.56 2.58
N PRO A 103 -9.03 -0.92 3.05
CA PRO A 103 -9.55 -0.42 4.32
C PRO A 103 -8.63 -0.65 5.51
N MET A 104 -7.77 -1.67 5.49
CA MET A 104 -6.81 -1.92 6.56
C MET A 104 -5.78 -0.82 6.71
N PHE A 105 -5.36 -0.18 5.62
CA PHE A 105 -4.40 0.92 5.68
C PHE A 105 -5.01 2.13 6.39
N SER A 106 -6.26 2.49 6.07
CA SER A 106 -6.97 3.56 6.75
C SER A 106 -7.20 3.22 8.23
N TYR A 107 -7.63 2.00 8.53
CA TYR A 107 -7.84 1.55 9.91
C TYR A 107 -6.56 1.65 10.77
N ILE A 108 -5.43 1.18 10.25
CA ILE A 108 -4.13 1.27 10.93
C ILE A 108 -3.73 2.73 11.11
N PHE A 109 -3.83 3.53 10.05
CA PHE A 109 -3.47 4.94 10.08
C PHE A 109 -4.29 5.72 11.12
N ASP A 110 -5.62 5.59 11.09
CA ASP A 110 -6.53 6.27 12.00
C ASP A 110 -6.29 5.84 13.44
N GLY A 111 -6.04 4.55 13.67
CA GLY A 111 -5.68 4.02 14.99
C GLY A 111 -4.37 4.61 15.53
N LEU A 112 -3.33 4.67 14.70
CA LEU A 112 -2.05 5.29 15.06
C LEU A 112 -2.19 6.79 15.32
N ASN A 113 -2.99 7.49 14.52
CA ASN A 113 -3.29 8.91 14.69
C ASN A 113 -4.02 9.18 16.01
N ALA A 114 -5.08 8.41 16.31
CA ALA A 114 -5.86 8.55 17.53
C ALA A 114 -5.03 8.30 18.80
N LEU A 115 -4.01 7.45 18.71
CA LEU A 115 -3.06 7.20 19.80
C LEU A 115 -1.90 8.21 19.87
N GLY A 116 -1.80 9.14 18.92
CA GLY A 116 -0.76 10.17 18.88
C GLY A 116 0.60 9.68 18.35
N TYR A 117 0.69 8.48 17.77
CA TYR A 117 1.95 7.95 17.24
C TYR A 117 2.47 8.70 16.01
N LEU A 118 1.61 9.43 15.29
CA LEU A 118 2.03 10.25 14.16
C LEU A 118 2.95 11.42 14.58
N GLU A 119 2.94 11.81 15.86
CA GLU A 119 3.82 12.88 16.36
C GLU A 119 5.31 12.51 16.24
N GLU A 120 5.66 11.22 16.35
CA GLU A 120 7.03 10.72 16.12
C GLU A 120 7.46 10.76 14.64
N PHE A 121 6.52 11.02 13.72
CA PHE A 121 6.74 11.11 12.29
C PHE A 121 6.71 12.54 11.74
N ARG A 122 6.45 13.52 12.62
CA ARG A 122 6.49 14.94 12.27
C ARG A 122 7.92 15.37 11.94
N SER A 123 8.05 16.21 10.92
CA SER A 123 9.34 16.70 10.43
C SER A 123 9.29 18.23 10.25
N ILE A 124 10.00 18.74 9.24
CA ILE A 124 10.00 20.16 8.87
C ILE A 124 8.56 20.68 8.71
N ASN A 125 8.33 21.90 9.20
CA ASN A 125 7.02 22.57 9.23
C ASN A 125 5.91 21.80 9.95
N ASN A 126 6.27 20.87 10.84
CA ASN A 126 5.32 19.97 11.50
C ASN A 126 4.53 19.10 10.50
N ASN A 127 5.07 18.86 9.31
CA ASN A 127 4.45 18.02 8.30
C ASN A 127 4.83 16.54 8.48
N LEU A 128 3.96 15.66 7.97
CA LEU A 128 4.30 14.27 7.70
C LEU A 128 5.01 14.17 6.35
N LEU A 129 6.07 13.39 6.26
CA LEU A 129 6.76 13.14 5.00
C LEU A 129 6.24 11.86 4.37
N ILE A 130 5.67 11.93 3.17
CA ILE A 130 5.22 10.77 2.40
C ILE A 130 6.19 10.53 1.25
N ALA A 131 6.99 9.48 1.35
CA ALA A 131 7.87 9.05 0.27
C ALA A 131 7.11 8.21 -0.74
N LEU A 132 7.26 8.54 -2.03
CA LEU A 132 6.77 7.76 -3.15
C LEU A 132 7.93 6.97 -3.77
N ASP A 133 7.71 5.68 -3.97
CA ASP A 133 8.63 4.82 -4.71
C ASP A 133 7.84 3.84 -5.58
N GLY A 134 8.36 3.58 -6.77
CA GLY A 134 7.83 2.58 -7.70
C GLY A 134 8.54 1.25 -7.52
N THR A 135 7.79 0.18 -7.27
CA THR A 135 8.37 -1.17 -7.15
C THR A 135 7.73 -2.17 -8.11
N GLN A 136 8.54 -3.05 -8.67
CA GLN A 136 8.11 -4.15 -9.51
C GLN A 136 8.02 -5.43 -8.67
N TYR A 137 6.81 -5.92 -8.43
CA TYR A 137 6.59 -7.13 -7.63
C TYR A 137 6.37 -8.40 -8.47
N PHE A 138 6.21 -8.26 -9.80
CA PHE A 138 6.07 -9.39 -10.71
C PHE A 138 6.74 -9.12 -12.06
N SER A 139 7.39 -10.14 -12.63
CA SER A 139 7.87 -10.13 -14.01
C SER A 139 7.90 -11.53 -14.62
N SER A 140 7.48 -11.66 -15.88
CA SER A 140 7.53 -12.91 -16.63
C SER A 140 7.62 -12.67 -18.13
N GLN A 141 8.17 -13.63 -18.87
CA GLN A 141 8.09 -13.68 -20.34
C GLN A 141 6.96 -14.62 -20.82
N ASN A 142 6.38 -15.41 -19.92
CA ASN A 142 5.45 -16.50 -20.26
C ASN A 142 4.06 -16.31 -19.64
N ILE A 143 3.95 -15.58 -18.52
CA ILE A 143 2.71 -15.38 -17.79
C ILE A 143 2.33 -13.91 -17.91
N CYS A 144 1.10 -13.63 -18.31
CA CYS A 144 0.56 -12.29 -18.47
C CYS A 144 -0.93 -12.23 -18.12
N CYS A 145 -1.40 -11.03 -17.83
CA CYS A 145 -2.82 -10.70 -17.70
C CYS A 145 -3.10 -9.31 -18.29
N GLU A 146 -4.36 -8.91 -18.30
CA GLU A 146 -4.81 -7.63 -18.86
C GLU A 146 -4.23 -6.41 -18.12
N ASN A 147 -3.84 -6.60 -16.85
CA ASN A 147 -3.29 -5.55 -15.99
C ASN A 147 -1.76 -5.41 -16.11
N CYS A 148 -1.08 -6.26 -16.90
CA CYS A 148 0.37 -6.22 -17.05
C CYS A 148 0.83 -5.01 -17.86
N SER A 149 1.89 -4.36 -17.37
CA SER A 149 2.77 -3.55 -18.21
C SER A 149 3.57 -4.44 -19.17
N GLN A 150 3.83 -3.97 -20.38
CA GLN A 150 4.52 -4.71 -21.44
C GLN A 150 5.78 -3.98 -21.90
N LYS A 151 6.88 -4.72 -22.02
CA LYS A 151 8.14 -4.25 -22.60
C LYS A 151 8.55 -5.15 -23.77
N LYS A 152 8.56 -4.58 -24.98
CA LYS A 152 9.06 -5.24 -26.18
C LYS A 152 10.58 -5.05 -26.28
N HIS A 153 11.32 -6.16 -26.38
CA HIS A 153 12.77 -6.16 -26.49
C HIS A 153 13.23 -6.20 -27.95
N ARG A 154 14.47 -5.78 -28.20
CA ARG A 154 15.07 -5.76 -29.55
C ARG A 154 15.17 -7.14 -30.21
N ASN A 155 15.23 -8.21 -29.40
CA ASN A 155 15.28 -9.60 -29.86
C ASN A 155 13.88 -10.19 -30.18
N GLY A 156 12.82 -9.38 -30.14
CA GLY A 156 11.44 -9.81 -30.41
C GLY A 156 10.68 -10.39 -29.22
N THR A 157 11.34 -10.60 -28.07
CA THR A 157 10.67 -11.07 -26.85
C THR A 157 9.86 -9.97 -26.17
N VAL A 158 8.85 -10.36 -25.39
CA VAL A 158 8.03 -9.45 -24.58
C VAL A 158 8.17 -9.84 -23.12
N THR A 159 8.39 -8.86 -22.25
CA THR A 159 8.30 -9.04 -20.81
C THR A 159 7.05 -8.36 -20.30
N TYR A 160 6.31 -9.09 -19.48
CA TYR A 160 5.14 -8.63 -18.75
C TYR A 160 5.55 -8.37 -17.31
N SER A 161 5.07 -7.27 -16.73
CA SER A 161 5.40 -6.91 -15.35
C SER A 161 4.22 -6.25 -14.66
N HIS A 162 4.16 -6.41 -13.34
CA HIS A 162 3.33 -5.56 -12.49
C HIS A 162 4.21 -4.68 -11.63
N THR A 163 3.82 -3.41 -11.58
CA THR A 163 4.48 -2.37 -10.81
C THR A 163 3.44 -1.62 -9.99
N VAL A 164 3.88 -1.04 -8.89
CA VAL A 164 3.01 -0.34 -7.94
C VAL A 164 3.78 0.83 -7.36
N VAL A 165 3.12 1.96 -7.17
CA VAL A 165 3.63 3.06 -6.36
C VAL A 165 3.26 2.79 -4.91
N THR A 166 4.24 2.86 -4.01
CA THR A 166 4.05 2.62 -2.57
C THR A 166 4.30 3.89 -1.77
N PRO A 167 3.24 4.61 -1.37
CA PRO A 167 3.37 5.77 -0.50
C PRO A 167 3.61 5.34 0.94
N VAL A 168 4.62 5.93 1.58
CA VAL A 168 5.05 5.54 2.92
C VAL A 168 5.38 6.78 3.74
N ILE A 169 4.82 6.87 4.95
CA ILE A 169 5.20 7.90 5.92
C ILE A 169 6.55 7.54 6.53
N VAL A 170 7.48 8.47 6.44
CA VAL A 170 8.86 8.34 6.94
C VAL A 170 9.23 9.56 7.79
N ALA A 171 10.24 9.41 8.64
CA ALA A 171 10.81 10.53 9.38
C ALA A 171 12.34 10.40 9.51
N PRO A 172 13.11 11.50 9.38
CA PRO A 172 14.56 11.46 9.54
C PRO A 172 14.95 10.89 10.91
N GLY A 173 15.87 9.92 10.91
CA GLY A 173 16.35 9.28 12.14
C GLY A 173 15.38 8.26 12.77
N ASN A 174 14.18 8.07 12.19
CA ASN A 174 13.26 7.01 12.57
C ASN A 174 13.44 5.80 11.63
N ASN A 175 13.64 4.61 12.20
CA ASN A 175 13.80 3.37 11.43
C ASN A 175 12.47 2.63 11.21
N LYS A 176 11.36 3.19 11.69
CA LYS A 176 10.01 2.69 11.44
C LYS A 176 9.37 3.51 10.33
N VAL A 177 8.38 2.91 9.68
CA VAL A 177 7.61 3.53 8.60
C VAL A 177 6.15 3.14 8.73
N ILE A 178 5.25 3.96 8.18
CA ILE A 178 3.82 3.65 8.11
C ILE A 178 3.44 3.58 6.63
N ALA A 179 3.08 2.37 6.17
CA ALA A 179 2.64 2.19 4.79
C ALA A 179 1.24 2.75 4.59
N LEU A 180 1.00 3.40 3.45
CA LEU A 180 -0.30 3.87 3.01
C LEU A 180 -0.80 3.03 1.82
N GLN A 181 -2.03 3.30 1.36
CA GLN A 181 -2.65 2.56 0.27
C GLN A 181 -1.76 2.61 -0.97
N PRO A 182 -1.45 1.47 -1.60
CA PRO A 182 -0.66 1.45 -2.81
C PRO A 182 -1.50 1.86 -4.02
N GLU A 183 -0.84 2.40 -5.05
CA GLU A 183 -1.47 2.69 -6.34
C GLU A 183 -0.83 1.83 -7.45
N PHE A 184 -1.60 0.90 -8.00
CA PHE A 184 -1.11 -0.02 -9.01
C PHE A 184 -0.95 0.67 -10.37
N ILE A 185 0.11 0.32 -11.09
CA ILE A 185 0.38 0.82 -12.44
C ILE A 185 -0.17 -0.21 -13.42
N THR A 186 -1.39 0.05 -13.89
CA THR A 186 -2.15 -0.83 -14.79
C THR A 186 -2.66 -0.04 -16.00
N PRO A 187 -2.90 -0.69 -17.16
CA PRO A 187 -3.52 -0.03 -18.30
C PRO A 187 -4.81 0.70 -17.91
N GLN A 188 -4.93 1.95 -18.31
CA GLN A 188 -6.07 2.81 -17.98
C GLN A 188 -7.04 2.86 -19.16
N ASP A 189 -8.34 2.74 -18.88
CA ASP A 189 -9.38 2.79 -19.91
C ASP A 189 -9.34 4.13 -20.67
N GLY A 190 -9.48 4.09 -21.99
CA GLY A 190 -9.36 5.26 -22.86
C GLY A 190 -7.94 5.76 -23.12
N HIS A 191 -6.88 5.17 -22.54
CA HIS A 191 -5.50 5.58 -22.75
C HIS A 191 -4.76 4.70 -23.77
N LYS A 192 -4.14 5.34 -24.78
CA LYS A 192 -3.31 4.63 -25.78
C LYS A 192 -1.89 4.31 -25.28
N LYS A 193 -1.38 5.12 -24.36
CA LYS A 193 -0.04 4.95 -23.79
C LYS A 193 -0.17 4.09 -22.53
N GLN A 194 0.76 3.15 -22.35
CA GLN A 194 0.88 2.40 -21.12
C GLN A 194 1.06 3.34 -19.93
N ASP A 195 0.49 2.93 -18.80
CA ASP A 195 0.55 3.66 -17.54
C ASP A 195 1.98 3.75 -17.00
N CYS A 196 2.20 4.67 -16.06
CA CYS A 196 3.50 4.86 -15.42
C CYS A 196 3.37 5.41 -14.00
N GLU A 197 4.48 5.37 -13.25
CA GLU A 197 4.59 5.84 -11.86
C GLU A 197 4.07 7.26 -11.67
N ASN A 198 4.35 8.16 -12.61
CA ASN A 198 3.86 9.54 -12.55
C ASN A 198 2.33 9.64 -12.63
N THR A 199 1.71 8.88 -13.54
CA THR A 199 0.24 8.92 -13.66
C THR A 199 -0.41 8.23 -12.47
N ALA A 200 0.16 7.13 -11.98
CA ALA A 200 -0.26 6.47 -10.74
C ALA A 200 -0.17 7.42 -9.54
N ALA A 201 0.97 8.08 -9.32
CA ALA A 201 1.11 9.03 -8.21
C ALA A 201 0.04 10.14 -8.24
N LYS A 202 -0.31 10.65 -9.42
CA LYS A 202 -1.41 11.63 -9.54
C LYS A 202 -2.77 11.06 -9.16
N ARG A 203 -3.07 9.82 -9.58
CA ARG A 203 -4.31 9.15 -9.15
C ARG A 203 -4.31 8.99 -7.63
N TRP A 204 -3.17 8.60 -7.04
CA TRP A 204 -3.04 8.49 -5.60
C TRP A 204 -3.29 9.82 -4.87
N PHE A 205 -2.72 10.93 -5.37
CA PHE A 205 -2.96 12.25 -4.78
C PHE A 205 -4.45 12.62 -4.78
N VAL A 206 -5.15 12.38 -5.89
CA VAL A 206 -6.58 12.71 -6.01
C VAL A 206 -7.44 11.81 -5.14
N GLU A 207 -7.18 10.50 -5.15
CA GLU A 207 -8.00 9.51 -4.43
C GLU A 207 -7.81 9.61 -2.92
N TYR A 208 -6.56 9.66 -2.46
CA TYR A 208 -6.25 9.56 -1.03
C TYR A 208 -5.82 10.89 -0.41
N GLY A 209 -5.50 11.91 -1.20
CA GLY A 209 -5.05 13.19 -0.66
C GLY A 209 -6.03 13.90 0.27
N PRO A 210 -7.36 13.84 0.03
CA PRO A 210 -8.34 14.34 0.98
C PRO A 210 -8.23 13.74 2.39
N GLN A 211 -7.74 12.50 2.55
CA GLN A 211 -7.57 11.86 3.85
C GLN A 211 -6.40 12.45 4.64
N TYR A 212 -5.36 12.95 3.96
CA TYR A 212 -4.07 13.30 4.58
C TYR A 212 -3.77 14.79 4.61
N LYS A 213 -4.33 15.59 3.69
CA LYS A 213 -3.94 17.01 3.51
C LYS A 213 -4.09 17.86 4.78
N ASP A 214 -5.13 17.65 5.57
CA ASP A 214 -5.40 18.44 6.78
C ASP A 214 -4.40 18.15 7.91
N LEU A 215 -3.60 17.10 7.76
CA LEU A 215 -2.51 16.79 8.68
C LEU A 215 -1.22 17.52 8.32
N GLY A 216 -1.12 18.25 7.20
CA GLY A 216 0.14 18.83 6.74
C GLY A 216 1.08 17.75 6.20
N VAL A 217 1.27 17.73 4.88
CA VAL A 217 1.97 16.65 4.18
C VAL A 217 2.99 17.22 3.21
N THR A 218 4.18 16.63 3.21
CA THR A 218 5.22 16.89 2.21
C THR A 218 5.53 15.61 1.45
N ILE A 219 5.32 15.62 0.14
CA ILE A 219 5.64 14.51 -0.76
C ILE A 219 7.16 14.47 -1.02
N LEU A 220 7.77 13.31 -0.82
CA LEU A 220 9.15 13.04 -1.20
C LEU A 220 9.18 12.19 -2.48
N GLY A 221 10.06 12.53 -3.41
CA GLY A 221 10.24 11.77 -4.65
C GLY A 221 11.62 11.98 -5.26
N ASP A 222 12.06 11.02 -6.06
CA ASP A 222 13.29 11.10 -6.85
C ASP A 222 13.11 11.98 -8.11
N ASP A 223 14.06 11.87 -9.04
CA ASP A 223 14.06 12.64 -10.28
C ASP A 223 12.91 12.31 -11.22
N LEU A 224 12.31 11.13 -11.10
CA LEU A 224 11.17 10.75 -11.91
C LEU A 224 9.94 11.61 -11.60
N TYR A 225 9.83 12.08 -10.35
CA TYR A 225 8.74 12.94 -9.87
C TYR A 225 9.03 14.43 -10.05
N CYS A 226 10.29 14.83 -10.27
CA CYS A 226 10.71 16.23 -10.34
C CYS A 226 10.40 16.90 -11.71
N HIS A 227 9.14 16.96 -12.10
CA HIS A 227 8.67 17.70 -13.28
C HIS A 227 7.37 18.45 -13.02
N GLN A 228 7.17 19.54 -13.77
CA GLN A 228 6.10 20.51 -13.55
C GLN A 228 4.71 19.88 -13.37
N PRO A 229 4.25 18.93 -14.21
CA PRO A 229 2.93 18.33 -14.03
C PRO A 229 2.73 17.57 -12.71
N ILE A 230 3.78 17.04 -12.07
CA ILE A 230 3.69 16.43 -10.74
C ILE A 230 3.67 17.52 -9.67
N CYS A 231 4.56 18.51 -9.77
CA CYS A 231 4.59 19.63 -8.83
C CYS A 231 3.22 20.35 -8.76
N GLU A 232 2.60 20.61 -9.90
CA GLU A 232 1.26 21.23 -9.97
C GLU A 232 0.20 20.34 -9.32
N SER A 233 0.30 19.01 -9.47
CA SER A 233 -0.64 18.08 -8.85
C SER A 233 -0.50 18.03 -7.34
N ILE A 234 0.74 18.01 -6.83
CA ILE A 234 1.06 18.07 -5.40
C ILE A 234 0.43 19.33 -4.79
N LEU A 235 0.64 20.49 -5.43
CA LEU A 235 0.09 21.77 -5.00
C LEU A 235 -1.43 21.83 -5.03
N THR A 236 -2.03 21.29 -6.09
CA THR A 236 -3.49 21.30 -6.28
C THR A 236 -4.20 20.53 -5.16
N GLU A 237 -3.61 19.42 -4.72
CA GLU A 237 -4.15 18.60 -3.63
C GLU A 237 -3.80 19.13 -2.23
N GLY A 238 -3.10 20.27 -2.13
CA GLY A 238 -2.77 20.93 -0.88
C GLY A 238 -1.55 20.36 -0.16
N PHE A 239 -0.63 19.75 -0.90
CA PHE A 239 0.61 19.20 -0.37
C PHE A 239 1.81 20.08 -0.66
N ASP A 240 2.85 19.92 0.16
CA ASP A 240 4.20 20.41 -0.12
C ASP A 240 5.03 19.32 -0.83
N GLY A 241 6.21 19.67 -1.35
CA GLY A 241 7.06 18.71 -2.06
C GLY A 241 8.56 18.92 -1.87
N ILE A 242 9.29 17.84 -1.61
CA ILE A 242 10.75 17.79 -1.67
C ILE A 242 11.13 16.74 -2.72
N LEU A 243 11.48 17.22 -3.91
CA LEU A 243 11.76 16.37 -5.06
C LEU A 243 13.23 16.49 -5.45
N HIS A 244 13.91 15.37 -5.63
CA HIS A 244 15.30 15.35 -6.04
C HIS A 244 15.42 15.56 -7.56
N SER A 245 16.41 16.33 -8.03
CA SER A 245 16.72 16.48 -9.46
C SER A 245 18.21 16.26 -9.70
N PRO A 246 18.63 15.43 -10.69
CA PRO A 246 20.03 15.15 -10.96
C PRO A 246 20.66 16.22 -11.87
N VAL A 247 19.88 17.18 -12.38
CA VAL A 247 20.34 18.16 -13.37
C VAL A 247 20.41 19.56 -12.75
N TYR A 248 21.65 20.05 -12.57
CA TYR A 248 22.01 21.40 -12.09
C TYR A 248 21.66 22.57 -13.03
N THR A 249 20.62 22.47 -13.85
CA THR A 249 20.21 23.56 -14.74
C THR A 249 18.70 23.75 -14.77
N PHE A 250 18.21 24.41 -13.72
CA PHE A 250 17.18 25.43 -13.88
C PHE A 250 17.85 26.80 -13.66
N PRO A 251 17.68 27.79 -14.57
CA PRO A 251 18.12 29.14 -14.26
C PRO A 251 17.19 29.67 -13.16
N LYS A 252 17.72 29.63 -11.93
CA LYS A 252 17.17 30.06 -10.63
C LYS A 252 16.55 28.94 -9.78
N LYS A 253 17.27 28.68 -8.67
CA LYS A 253 16.92 27.91 -7.46
C LYS A 253 16.92 26.39 -7.61
N ALA A 254 17.78 25.73 -6.82
CA ALA A 254 17.49 24.39 -6.34
C ALA A 254 16.12 24.43 -5.66
N CYS A 255 15.20 23.55 -6.05
CA CYS A 255 13.89 23.43 -5.42
C CYS A 255 14.02 22.63 -4.11
N ILE A 256 14.43 23.31 -3.04
CA ILE A 256 13.70 23.10 -1.78
C ILE A 256 12.44 23.92 -1.98
N ILE A 257 11.34 23.26 -2.32
CA ILE A 257 10.04 23.91 -2.30
C ILE A 257 9.59 23.89 -0.83
N GLU A 258 10.07 24.85 -0.03
CA GLU A 258 9.29 25.29 1.12
C GLU A 258 8.15 26.13 0.54
N LEU A 259 6.96 25.54 0.44
CA LEU A 259 5.75 26.33 0.25
C LEU A 259 5.26 26.75 1.64
N ASN A 260 4.78 28.00 1.70
CA ASN A 260 4.26 28.71 2.85
C ASN A 260 5.29 29.14 3.91
N VAL A 261 5.92 30.28 3.64
CA VAL A 261 6.06 31.32 4.67
C VAL A 261 5.64 32.65 4.07
N ASP A 262 4.39 33.06 4.32
CA ASP A 262 4.02 34.48 4.28
C ASP A 262 4.83 35.19 5.37
N VAL A 263 5.76 36.06 4.98
CA VAL A 263 6.25 37.10 5.88
C VAL A 263 5.49 38.36 5.52
N GLU A 264 4.46 38.66 6.30
CA GLU A 264 3.92 40.01 6.41
C GLU A 264 5.10 40.96 6.68
N THR A 265 5.51 41.74 5.68
CA THR A 265 6.38 42.88 5.94
C THR A 265 5.51 43.99 6.52
N GLY A 266 5.49 44.07 7.84
CA GLY A 266 5.11 45.29 8.54
C GLY A 266 6.08 46.42 8.18
N ASN A 267 5.52 47.50 7.64
CA ASN A 267 5.83 48.90 7.93
C ASN A 267 4.77 49.80 7.31
#